data_AF-A0A914S0Q5-F1
#
_entry.id   AF-A0A914S0Q5-F1
#
_cell.length_a   1.000
_cell.length_b   1.000
_cell.length_c   1.000
_cell.angle_alpha   90.00
_cell.angle_beta   90.00
_cell.angle_gamma   90.00
#
_symmetry.space_group_name_H-M   'P 1'
#
loop_
_entity.id
_entity.type
_entity.pdbx_description
1 polymer ?
#
loop_
_entity_poly.entity_id
_entity_poly.type
_entity_poly.pdbx_seq_one_letter_code
_entity_poly.pdbx_strand_id
1 'polypeptide(L)'
;MISENDAECHRDVAWMFAQWDGNNDGELSVKELAPLESDANEKCLKAFIDRCDTDPGNDDVITLEEWCDCFAWADDNRHEPPCHAAKHLEDPHLLGVFHPRCTLDGYYKPEQCHENECWCVDKYGREFEKSRVVGQLPDCGQYGSFLYKFTAGYRLNILLI
;
A
#
# COMPACT_ATOMS: atom_id res chain seq x y z
N MET A 1 9.73 -28.32 22.21
CA MET A 1 10.97 -27.56 21.93
C MET A 1 10.71 -26.87 20.61
N ILE A 2 10.40 -25.56 20.66
CA ILE A 2 10.13 -24.76 19.45
C ILE A 2 11.51 -24.33 18.96
N SER A 3 11.84 -24.73 17.73
CA SER A 3 13.15 -24.54 17.10
C SER A 3 13.36 -23.07 16.74
N GLU A 4 14.52 -22.53 17.08
CA GLU A 4 14.98 -21.18 16.76
C GLU A 4 15.19 -21.01 15.24
N ASN A 5 14.15 -20.58 14.52
CA ASN A 5 14.24 -19.95 13.19
C ASN A 5 13.13 -18.88 13.05
N ASP A 6 12.92 -18.11 14.12
CA ASP A 6 11.79 -17.19 14.29
C ASP A 6 12.21 -15.75 13.94
N ALA A 7 12.68 -15.55 12.71
CA ALA A 7 13.15 -14.24 12.23
C ALA A 7 12.58 -13.78 10.88
N GLU A 8 11.58 -14.46 10.31
CA GLU A 8 11.08 -14.07 8.97
C GLU A 8 9.54 -13.99 8.86
N CYS A 9 8.79 -14.61 9.77
CA CYS A 9 7.34 -14.50 9.80
C CYS A 9 6.82 -13.61 10.92
N HIS A 10 5.98 -12.63 10.58
CA HIS A 10 5.28 -11.83 11.58
C HIS A 10 4.34 -12.71 12.41
N ARG A 11 4.35 -12.55 13.75
CA ARG A 11 3.61 -13.43 14.68
C ARG A 11 2.11 -13.50 14.38
N ASP A 12 1.52 -12.38 13.99
CA ASP A 12 0.09 -12.32 13.66
C ASP A 12 -0.22 -13.04 12.33
N VAL A 13 0.74 -13.04 11.39
CA VAL A 13 0.63 -13.75 10.11
C VAL A 13 0.75 -15.25 10.33
N ALA A 14 1.71 -15.69 11.14
CA ALA A 14 1.86 -17.08 11.54
C ALA A 14 0.66 -17.59 12.36
N TRP A 15 0.10 -16.73 13.24
CA TRP A 15 -1.12 -17.06 13.97
C TRP A 15 -2.31 -17.25 13.02
N MET A 16 -2.43 -16.38 12.02
CA MET A 16 -3.48 -16.48 11.00
C MET A 16 -3.36 -17.80 10.23
N PHE A 17 -2.16 -18.18 9.80
CA PHE A 17 -1.91 -19.49 9.17
C PHE A 17 -2.49 -20.64 10.00
N ALA A 18 -2.16 -20.66 11.30
CA ALA A 18 -2.64 -21.69 12.22
C ALA A 18 -4.16 -21.68 12.48
N GLN A 19 -4.87 -20.59 12.15
CA GLN A 19 -6.34 -20.58 12.20
C GLN A 19 -6.98 -21.28 10.98
N TRP A 20 -6.29 -21.27 9.84
CA TRP A 20 -6.76 -21.85 8.59
C TRP A 20 -6.27 -23.28 8.37
N ASP A 21 -5.14 -23.66 8.99
CA ASP A 21 -4.59 -25.01 9.00
C ASP A 21 -5.43 -25.93 9.92
N GLY A 22 -6.58 -26.36 9.39
CA GLY A 22 -7.61 -27.07 10.14
C GLY A 22 -7.26 -28.52 10.44
N ASN A 23 -6.39 -29.12 9.62
CA ASN A 23 -5.87 -30.47 9.83
C ASN A 23 -4.48 -30.47 10.52
N ASN A 24 -3.90 -29.28 10.73
CA ASN A 24 -2.63 -29.02 11.42
C ASN A 24 -1.45 -29.76 10.77
N ASP A 25 -1.46 -29.85 9.44
CA ASP A 25 -0.40 -30.48 8.65
C ASP A 25 0.70 -29.50 8.21
N GLY A 26 0.51 -28.20 8.47
CA GLY A 26 1.47 -27.16 8.12
C GLY A 26 1.34 -26.67 6.68
N GLU A 27 0.24 -27.02 6.00
CA GLU A 27 -0.05 -26.70 4.60
C GLU A 27 -1.49 -26.17 4.48
N LEU A 28 -1.71 -25.07 3.75
CA LEU A 28 -3.05 -24.56 3.47
C LEU A 28 -3.49 -25.04 2.09
N SER A 29 -4.40 -26.01 2.09
CA SER A 29 -5.00 -26.53 0.87
C SER A 29 -6.19 -25.68 0.40
N VAL A 30 -6.55 -25.79 -0.89
CA VAL A 30 -7.75 -25.15 -1.48
C VAL A 30 -9.03 -25.43 -0.68
N LYS A 31 -9.12 -26.55 0.04
CA LYS A 31 -10.29 -26.89 0.87
C LYS A 31 -10.38 -26.07 2.14
N GLU A 32 -9.24 -25.74 2.74
CA GLU A 32 -9.16 -24.90 3.94
C GLU A 32 -9.37 -23.44 3.61
N LEU A 33 -8.95 -23.02 2.42
CA LEU A 33 -9.12 -21.66 1.90
C LEU A 33 -10.47 -21.44 1.19
N ALA A 34 -11.22 -22.50 0.88
CA ALA A 34 -12.52 -22.43 0.20
C ALA A 34 -13.53 -21.44 0.85
N PRO A 35 -13.62 -21.29 2.19
CA PRO A 35 -14.49 -20.31 2.82
C PRO A 35 -14.12 -18.85 2.46
N LEU A 36 -12.85 -18.57 2.16
CA LEU A 36 -12.36 -17.26 1.73
C LEU A 36 -12.52 -17.06 0.22
N GLU A 37 -12.26 -18.09 -0.58
CA GLU A 37 -12.34 -17.98 -2.05
C GLU A 37 -13.77 -17.92 -2.59
N SER A 38 -14.75 -18.41 -1.82
CA SER A 38 -16.14 -18.50 -2.25
C SER A 38 -16.98 -17.25 -1.95
N ASP A 39 -16.41 -16.22 -1.31
CA ASP A 39 -17.12 -14.96 -1.09
C ASP A 39 -17.24 -14.17 -2.40
N ALA A 40 -18.48 -13.94 -2.84
CA ALA A 40 -18.80 -13.20 -4.06
C ALA A 40 -18.32 -11.74 -4.05
N ASN A 41 -18.02 -11.19 -2.87
CA ASN A 41 -17.51 -9.83 -2.68
C ASN A 41 -15.98 -9.75 -2.76
N GLU A 42 -15.27 -10.88 -2.69
CA GLU A 42 -13.81 -10.93 -2.56
C GLU A 42 -13.12 -11.52 -3.79
N LYS A 43 -13.53 -11.04 -4.98
CA LYS A 43 -12.96 -11.45 -6.28
C LYS A 43 -11.44 -11.25 -6.40
N CYS A 44 -10.88 -10.42 -5.52
CA CYS A 44 -9.45 -10.13 -5.48
C CYS A 44 -8.68 -11.07 -4.53
N LEU A 45 -9.36 -11.71 -3.56
CA LEU A 45 -8.71 -12.52 -2.54
C LEU A 45 -8.20 -13.85 -3.11
N LYS A 46 -8.96 -14.49 -3.99
CA LYS A 46 -8.48 -15.68 -4.69
C LYS A 46 -7.21 -15.40 -5.50
N ALA A 47 -7.24 -14.36 -6.34
CA ALA A 47 -6.09 -13.98 -7.16
C ALA A 47 -4.87 -13.50 -6.34
N PHE A 48 -5.11 -13.09 -5.10
CA PHE A 48 -4.09 -12.73 -4.13
C PHE A 48 -3.44 -13.98 -3.54
N ILE A 49 -4.24 -14.92 -3.05
CA ILE A 49 -3.83 -16.21 -2.48
C ILE A 49 -3.08 -17.04 -3.53
N ASP A 50 -3.59 -17.11 -4.76
CA ASP A 50 -2.94 -17.79 -5.90
C ASP A 50 -1.55 -17.22 -6.23
N ARG A 51 -1.25 -15.99 -5.79
CA ARG A 51 0.05 -15.33 -6.01
C ARG A 51 1.04 -15.55 -4.87
N CYS A 52 0.57 -16.08 -3.75
CA CYS A 52 1.39 -16.47 -2.60
C CYS A 52 2.11 -17.81 -2.83
N ASP A 53 1.56 -18.69 -3.66
CA ASP A 53 2.17 -19.97 -4.08
C ASP A 53 3.39 -19.67 -4.97
N THR A 54 4.55 -19.56 -4.33
CA THR A 54 5.78 -19.04 -4.93
C THR A 54 7.01 -19.82 -4.45
N ASP A 55 7.07 -21.16 -4.63
CA ASP A 55 8.29 -21.88 -5.11
C ASP A 55 8.14 -23.42 -5.17
N PRO A 56 9.18 -24.17 -5.57
CA PRO A 56 9.37 -24.65 -6.93
C PRO A 56 8.34 -25.74 -7.32
N GLY A 57 7.12 -25.35 -7.64
CA GLY A 57 6.09 -26.31 -8.05
C GLY A 57 4.78 -25.69 -8.51
N ASN A 58 4.37 -24.57 -7.91
CA ASN A 58 3.00 -24.06 -8.01
C ASN A 58 2.02 -25.22 -7.78
N ASP A 59 2.13 -25.83 -6.61
CA ASP A 59 1.48 -27.11 -6.29
C ASP A 59 0.07 -26.94 -5.68
N ASP A 60 -0.50 -25.73 -5.77
CA ASP A 60 -1.83 -25.35 -5.28
C ASP A 60 -1.97 -25.53 -3.74
N VAL A 61 -0.84 -25.51 -3.03
CA VAL A 61 -0.73 -25.60 -1.57
C VAL A 61 0.11 -24.43 -1.08
N ILE A 62 -0.31 -23.79 0.01
CA ILE A 62 0.45 -22.68 0.59
C ILE A 62 1.05 -23.13 1.91
N THR A 63 2.37 -23.21 1.96
CA THR A 63 3.14 -23.52 3.17
C THR A 63 3.20 -22.32 4.12
N LEU A 64 3.59 -22.55 5.37
CA LEU A 64 3.83 -21.45 6.32
C LEU A 64 4.87 -20.46 5.78
N GLU A 65 5.91 -20.93 5.10
CA GLU A 65 6.97 -20.09 4.52
C GLU A 65 6.42 -19.19 3.42
N GLU A 66 5.67 -19.73 2.46
CA GLU A 66 5.01 -18.97 1.39
C GLU A 66 3.96 -18.00 1.91
N TRP A 67 3.20 -18.42 2.92
CA TRP A 67 2.25 -17.56 3.59
C TRP A 67 2.97 -16.37 4.21
N CYS A 68 4.04 -16.62 4.95
CA CYS A 68 4.83 -15.58 5.58
C CYS A 68 5.50 -14.68 4.54
N ASP A 69 6.03 -15.19 3.44
CA ASP A 69 6.60 -14.41 2.33
C ASP A 69 5.52 -13.57 1.62
N CYS A 70 4.32 -14.13 1.45
CA CYS A 70 3.17 -13.43 0.91
C CYS A 70 2.63 -12.32 1.82
N PHE A 71 3.11 -12.21 3.06
CA PHE A 71 2.86 -11.06 3.92
C PHE A 71 4.15 -10.35 4.36
N ALA A 72 5.33 -10.88 4.04
CA ALA A 72 6.63 -10.23 4.29
C ALA A 72 6.78 -8.97 3.46
N TRP A 73 6.08 -8.87 2.33
CA TRP A 73 5.98 -7.64 1.57
C TRP A 73 4.96 -6.63 2.12
N ALA A 74 4.18 -7.03 3.13
CA ALA A 74 3.30 -6.17 3.92
C ALA A 74 3.99 -5.67 5.21
N ASP A 75 5.17 -6.19 5.58
CA ASP A 75 5.87 -5.85 6.81
C ASP A 75 7.09 -4.91 6.56
N ASP A 76 7.04 -3.76 7.23
CA ASP A 76 8.10 -2.80 7.58
C ASP A 76 8.96 -2.05 6.56
N ASN A 77 8.93 -2.34 5.25
CA ASN A 77 9.66 -1.49 4.26
C ASN A 77 8.82 -0.91 3.10
N ARG A 78 7.52 -1.14 3.07
CA ARG A 78 6.60 -0.31 2.27
C ARG A 78 5.96 0.70 3.19
N HIS A 79 6.56 1.88 3.29
CA HIS A 79 5.81 3.07 3.67
C HIS A 79 4.67 3.18 2.66
N GLU A 80 3.44 2.85 3.06
CA GLU A 80 2.28 3.06 2.19
C GLU A 80 2.38 4.49 1.66
N PRO A 81 2.39 4.70 0.33
CA PRO A 81 2.54 6.02 -0.21
C PRO A 81 1.46 6.95 0.38
N PRO A 82 1.82 8.19 0.74
CA PRO A 82 1.04 9.00 1.67
C PRO A 82 -0.37 9.35 1.16
N CYS A 83 -0.62 9.28 -0.15
CA CYS A 83 -1.96 9.49 -0.70
C CYS A 83 -2.83 8.24 -0.65
N HIS A 84 -2.25 7.05 -0.88
CA HIS A 84 -2.98 5.78 -0.71
C HIS A 84 -3.35 5.57 0.76
N ALA A 85 -2.40 5.85 1.67
CA ALA A 85 -2.66 5.81 3.12
C ALA A 85 -3.80 6.75 3.50
N ALA A 86 -3.77 8.01 3.04
CA ALA A 86 -4.86 8.94 3.30
C ALA A 86 -6.19 8.49 2.70
N LYS A 87 -6.20 7.81 1.55
CA LYS A 87 -7.45 7.25 0.98
C LYS A 87 -8.05 6.14 1.84
N HIS A 88 -7.23 5.26 2.42
CA HIS A 88 -7.73 4.15 3.24
C HIS A 88 -8.33 4.60 4.57
N LEU A 89 -8.00 5.82 5.03
CA LEU A 89 -8.61 6.42 6.21
C LEU A 89 -10.01 6.98 5.96
N GLU A 90 -10.39 7.19 4.69
CA GLU A 90 -11.64 7.83 4.33
C GLU A 90 -12.65 6.81 3.78
N ASP A 91 -13.88 6.82 4.32
CA ASP A 91 -14.98 6.02 3.78
C ASP A 91 -15.51 6.66 2.48
N PRO A 92 -15.38 5.99 1.31
CA PRO A 92 -15.84 6.51 0.02
C PRO A 92 -17.35 6.73 -0.07
N HIS A 93 -18.14 6.24 0.89
CA HIS A 93 -19.58 6.40 0.94
C HIS A 93 -20.04 7.64 1.74
N LEU A 94 -19.14 8.31 2.46
CA LEU A 94 -19.45 9.53 3.19
C LEU A 94 -19.44 10.76 2.26
N LEU A 95 -20.62 11.33 2.02
CA LEU A 95 -20.77 12.52 1.19
C LEU A 95 -20.13 13.74 1.85
N GLY A 96 -19.41 14.53 1.06
CA GLY A 96 -18.72 15.75 1.53
C GLY A 96 -17.34 15.50 2.13
N VAL A 97 -16.86 14.26 2.13
CA VAL A 97 -15.48 13.95 2.55
C VAL A 97 -14.49 14.26 1.43
N PHE A 98 -13.30 14.71 1.81
CA PHE A 98 -12.21 14.95 0.87
C PHE A 98 -11.55 13.63 0.47
N HIS A 99 -11.74 13.23 -0.79
CA HIS A 99 -11.02 12.10 -1.36
C HIS A 99 -9.80 12.57 -2.18
N PRO A 100 -8.57 12.35 -1.69
CA PRO A 100 -7.39 12.86 -2.37
C PRO A 100 -7.16 12.14 -3.71
N ARG A 101 -6.60 12.88 -4.67
CA ARG A 101 -6.26 12.37 -6.01
C ARG A 101 -4.82 11.87 -6.00
N CYS A 102 -4.63 10.57 -6.20
CA CYS A 102 -3.31 9.94 -6.16
C CYS A 102 -2.77 9.61 -7.55
N THR A 103 -1.45 9.55 -7.68
CA THR A 103 -0.74 8.94 -8.81
C THR A 103 -0.82 7.41 -8.74
N LEU A 104 -0.34 6.74 -9.79
CA LEU A 104 -0.24 5.26 -9.79
C LEU A 104 0.75 4.77 -8.72
N ASP A 105 1.82 5.51 -8.47
CA ASP A 105 2.82 5.22 -7.43
C ASP A 105 2.35 5.58 -6.01
N GLY A 106 1.10 6.05 -5.86
CA GLY A 106 0.48 6.34 -4.56
C GLY A 106 0.87 7.64 -3.87
N TYR A 107 1.58 8.52 -4.57
CA TYR A 107 1.81 9.90 -4.13
C TYR A 107 0.66 10.82 -4.55
N TYR A 108 0.61 12.02 -4.00
CA TYR A 108 -0.43 13.00 -4.36
C TYR A 108 -0.21 13.52 -5.79
N LYS A 109 -1.28 13.61 -6.57
CA LYS A 109 -1.26 14.41 -7.81
C LYS A 109 -1.06 15.89 -7.46
N PRO A 110 -0.36 16.68 -8.29
CA PRO A 110 -0.15 18.09 -8.01
C PRO A 110 -1.47 18.85 -7.82
N GLU A 111 -2.47 18.56 -8.64
CA GLU A 111 -3.79 19.20 -8.55
C GLU A 111 -4.73 18.41 -7.62
N GLN A 112 -5.10 19.00 -6.49
CA GLN A 112 -6.16 18.51 -5.61
C GLN A 112 -7.39 19.38 -5.72
N CYS A 113 -8.57 18.78 -5.61
CA CYS A 113 -9.84 19.49 -5.64
C CYS A 113 -10.78 18.90 -4.61
N HIS A 114 -11.49 19.77 -3.90
CA HIS A 114 -12.55 19.42 -2.98
C HIS A 114 -13.68 20.42 -3.10
N GLU A 115 -14.91 19.92 -3.24
CA GLU A 115 -16.09 20.73 -3.52
C GLU A 115 -15.86 21.66 -4.73
N ASN A 116 -15.82 22.98 -4.52
CA ASN A 116 -15.60 23.97 -5.58
C ASN A 116 -14.23 24.65 -5.49
N GLU A 117 -13.33 24.14 -4.65
CA GLU A 117 -11.98 24.65 -4.47
C GLU A 117 -10.95 23.66 -4.99
N CYS A 118 -9.92 24.16 -5.65
CA CYS A 118 -8.79 23.37 -6.09
C CYS A 118 -7.48 24.06 -5.69
N TRP A 119 -6.44 23.28 -5.38
CA TRP A 119 -5.13 23.80 -4.94
C TRP A 119 -4.01 22.90 -5.44
N CYS A 120 -2.78 23.41 -5.36
CA CYS A 120 -1.58 22.65 -5.72
C CYS A 120 -0.94 22.05 -4.47
N VAL A 121 -0.51 20.79 -4.55
CA VAL A 121 0.23 20.09 -3.50
C VAL A 121 1.56 19.52 -3.99
N ASP A 122 2.48 19.26 -3.07
CA ASP A 122 3.65 18.43 -3.35
C ASP A 122 3.30 16.93 -3.33
N LYS A 123 4.28 16.07 -3.63
CA LYS A 123 4.07 14.62 -3.68
C LYS A 123 3.60 14.00 -2.35
N TYR A 124 3.79 14.70 -1.23
CA TYR A 124 3.40 14.26 0.12
C TYR A 124 2.08 14.88 0.58
N GLY A 125 1.42 15.71 -0.25
CA GLY A 125 0.12 16.29 0.03
C GLY A 125 0.17 17.66 0.70
N ARG A 126 1.35 18.29 0.82
CA ARG A 126 1.45 19.65 1.40
C ARG A 126 1.03 20.69 0.38
N GLU A 127 0.04 21.51 0.73
CA GLU A 127 -0.45 22.61 -0.10
C GLU A 127 0.62 23.71 -0.30
N PHE A 128 0.75 24.20 -1.52
CA PHE A 128 1.53 25.39 -1.82
C PHE A 128 0.74 26.65 -1.48
N GLU A 129 1.36 27.58 -0.76
CA GLU A 129 0.74 28.85 -0.40
C GLU A 129 0.20 29.59 -1.63
N LYS A 130 -1.00 30.17 -1.49
CA LYS A 130 -1.70 30.96 -2.52
C LYS A 130 -1.96 30.19 -3.82
N SER A 131 -2.02 28.85 -3.77
CA SER A 131 -2.37 28.02 -4.93
C SER A 131 -3.87 27.77 -5.07
N ARG A 132 -4.67 28.07 -4.04
CA ARG A 132 -6.11 27.79 -3.99
C ARG A 132 -6.90 28.69 -4.93
N VAL A 133 -7.73 28.06 -5.76
CA VAL A 133 -8.63 28.69 -6.75
C VAL A 133 -10.04 28.11 -6.64
N VAL A 134 -11.06 28.88 -7.02
CA VAL A 134 -12.47 28.47 -6.95
C VAL A 134 -13.04 28.27 -8.35
N GLY A 135 -13.70 27.14 -8.58
CA GLY A 135 -14.42 26.83 -9.83
C GLY A 135 -13.54 26.65 -11.07
N GLN A 136 -12.22 26.56 -10.91
CA GLN A 136 -11.25 26.36 -11.99
C GLN A 136 -10.17 25.36 -11.55
N LEU A 137 -9.52 24.69 -12.50
CA LEU A 137 -8.38 23.82 -12.22
C LEU A 137 -7.10 24.68 -12.12
N PRO A 138 -6.30 24.57 -11.04
CA PRO A 138 -5.08 25.36 -10.88
C PRO A 138 -4.00 24.89 -11.86
N ASP A 139 -3.20 25.84 -12.36
CA ASP A 139 -1.97 25.52 -13.09
C ASP A 139 -0.83 25.27 -12.09
N CYS A 140 -0.52 23.99 -11.85
CA CYS A 140 0.56 23.60 -10.95
C CYS A 140 1.93 23.52 -11.64
N GLY A 141 2.03 23.81 -12.94
CA GLY A 141 3.30 23.78 -13.69
C GLY A 141 4.34 24.76 -13.15
N GLN A 142 3.90 25.88 -12.59
CA GLN A 142 4.76 26.88 -11.94
C GLN A 142 5.55 26.34 -10.74
N TYR A 143 5.06 25.27 -10.09
CA TYR A 143 5.74 24.58 -8.98
C TYR A 143 6.70 23.49 -9.46
N GLY A 144 6.81 23.26 -10.77
CA GLY A 144 7.68 22.25 -11.38
C GLY A 144 9.13 22.32 -10.88
N SER A 145 9.70 23.53 -10.74
CA SER A 145 11.07 23.69 -10.22
C SER A 145 11.26 23.24 -8.76
N PHE A 146 10.19 23.20 -7.96
CA PHE A 146 10.19 22.64 -6.59
C PHE A 146 9.86 21.14 -6.59
N LEU A 147 9.05 20.67 -7.53
CA LEU A 147 8.75 19.24 -7.74
C LEU A 147 9.97 18.45 -8.28
N TYR A 148 10.84 19.08 -9.09
CA TYR A 148 12.09 18.49 -9.61
C TYR A 148 13.32 18.70 -8.71
N LYS A 149 13.25 19.52 -7.66
CA LYS A 149 14.39 19.76 -6.75
C LYS A 149 14.55 18.70 -5.65
N PHE A 150 13.54 17.86 -5.41
CA PHE A 150 13.61 16.81 -4.38
C PHE A 150 14.26 15.49 -4.87
N THR A 151 14.59 15.35 -6.16
CA THR A 151 15.33 14.19 -6.69
C THR A 151 16.85 14.42 -6.78
N ALA A 152 17.31 15.67 -6.76
CA ALA A 152 18.73 16.00 -6.73
C ALA A 152 19.16 16.25 -5.28
N GLY A 153 19.58 15.17 -4.62
CA GLY A 153 20.03 15.17 -3.23
C GLY A 153 21.00 16.30 -2.89
N TYR A 154 20.77 16.90 -1.73
CA TYR A 154 21.73 17.74 -1.05
C TYR A 154 23.04 16.96 -0.80
N ARG A 155 24.00 17.07 -1.70
CA ARG A 155 25.43 17.06 -1.34
C ARG A 155 25.95 18.50 -1.40
N LEU A 156 25.47 19.33 -0.47
CA LEU A 156 26.17 20.56 -0.09
C LEU A 156 27.33 20.14 0.82
N ASN A 157 28.44 19.69 0.22
CA ASN A 157 29.71 19.76 0.91
C ASN A 157 30.12 21.22 0.93
N ILE A 158 29.99 21.82 2.11
CA ILE A 158 30.68 23.04 2.49
C ILE A 158 32.18 22.77 2.38
N LEU A 159 32.86 23.54 1.54
CA LEU A 159 34.19 24.05 1.85
C LEU A 159 34.32 25.42 1.18
N LEU A 160 34.07 26.44 2.00
CA LEU A 160 34.73 27.72 1.89
C LEU A 160 36.14 27.56 2.49
N ILE A 161 37.08 28.26 1.86
CA ILE A 161 38.53 28.39 2.09
C ILE A 161 39.38 27.35 1.35
#